data_AF-A0A1V5XSI4-F1
#
_entry.id   AF-A0A1V5XSI4-F1
#
_cell.length_a   1.000
_cell.length_b   1.000
_cell.length_c   1.000
_cell.angle_alpha   90.00
_cell.angle_beta   90.00
_cell.angle_gamma   90.00
#
_symmetry.space_group_name_H-M   'P 1'
#
loop_
_entity.id
_entity.type
_entity.pdbx_description
1 polymer ?
#
loop_
_entity_poly.entity_id
_entity_poly.type
_entity_poly.pdbx_seq_one_letter_code
_entity_poly.pdbx_strand_id
1 'polypeptide(L)'
;MILRTGSASNLLFVLLLFSPLVVSTPAGAQTAPEEQDASEAAARYRRGLDLYNEENYRGALAEFRKSYEITGEYRVLYNVAQVCYQLQDYVCAVTSFEKYLKDGGNNVSADRRQSVENEISKLRPRIATVSIAVNVEGASVVIDDIPVGKTPLDTILLSAGAHRVAVSKEGYIPISQAIEVAGAEKRTIRLQLEPAGSSRVVVRETERIKEPESQWTTLSYIGLGVGGALLVGGGVTGAMALSSSSKMEKEQYVGTPSDRAKDLQSDVQAYRLTSDILSAAGILTLGATLYFTLSRDVEPEKTPEPSVGLFVGPGSASFAGSF
;
A
#
# COMPACT_ATOMS: atom_id res chain seq x y z
N MET A 1 100.88 23.61 -31.39
CA MET A 1 101.38 24.91 -30.91
C MET A 1 100.71 25.20 -29.57
N ILE A 2 101.50 25.22 -28.50
CA ILE A 2 101.27 25.79 -27.15
C ILE A 2 100.38 25.00 -26.14
N LEU A 3 101.02 24.77 -24.99
CA LEU A 3 100.61 24.15 -23.73
C LEU A 3 99.62 25.01 -22.90
N ARG A 4 98.83 24.38 -22.00
CA ARG A 4 98.93 24.54 -20.51
C ARG A 4 97.66 24.10 -19.74
N THR A 5 97.88 23.15 -18.83
CA THR A 5 97.46 23.05 -17.40
C THR A 5 96.45 24.04 -16.80
N GLY A 6 95.55 23.54 -15.94
CA GLY A 6 94.89 24.35 -14.91
C GLY A 6 93.85 23.60 -14.05
N SER A 7 94.16 23.45 -12.76
CA SER A 7 93.39 22.80 -11.69
C SER A 7 92.27 23.70 -11.12
N ALA A 8 91.23 23.10 -10.51
CA ALA A 8 90.75 23.35 -9.14
C ALA A 8 89.22 23.44 -8.94
N SER A 9 88.79 22.65 -7.94
CA SER A 9 87.58 22.64 -7.10
C SER A 9 86.94 23.99 -6.73
N ASN A 10 85.59 24.08 -6.72
CA ASN A 10 84.78 24.34 -5.50
C ASN A 10 83.27 24.62 -5.76
N LEU A 11 82.46 23.97 -4.93
CA LEU A 11 81.22 24.40 -4.23
C LEU A 11 79.98 24.96 -4.98
N LEU A 12 78.86 24.23 -4.77
CA LEU A 12 77.56 24.66 -4.23
C LEU A 12 76.82 25.87 -4.87
N PHE A 13 75.64 25.62 -5.46
CA PHE A 13 74.38 26.25 -5.01
C PHE A 13 73.15 25.54 -5.58
N VAL A 14 72.19 25.25 -4.70
CA VAL A 14 70.86 24.68 -4.96
C VAL A 14 69.95 25.76 -5.53
N LEU A 15 69.18 25.45 -6.58
CA LEU A 15 68.00 26.22 -7.00
C LEU A 15 66.97 25.27 -7.61
N LEU A 16 66.10 24.74 -6.74
CA LEU A 16 64.89 23.99 -7.08
C LEU A 16 63.84 24.96 -7.65
N LEU A 17 63.65 24.92 -8.97
CA LEU A 17 62.56 25.60 -9.66
C LEU A 17 61.27 24.80 -9.49
N PHE A 18 60.39 25.28 -8.61
CA PHE A 18 59.01 24.79 -8.47
C PHE A 18 58.18 25.29 -9.66
N SER A 19 57.88 24.41 -10.63
CA SER A 19 56.87 24.67 -11.65
C SER A 19 55.48 24.30 -11.11
N PRO A 20 54.48 25.20 -11.11
CA PRO A 20 53.12 24.82 -10.78
C PRO A 20 52.52 24.03 -11.96
N LEU A 21 52.26 22.74 -11.73
CA LEU A 21 51.45 21.91 -12.61
C LEU A 21 50.01 22.45 -12.58
N VAL A 22 49.56 23.01 -13.70
CA VAL A 22 48.15 23.32 -13.93
C VAL A 22 47.44 21.98 -14.16
N VAL A 23 46.78 21.46 -13.13
CA VAL A 23 45.88 20.31 -13.27
C VAL A 23 44.58 20.84 -13.86
N SER A 24 44.41 20.69 -15.17
CA SER A 24 43.13 20.86 -15.84
C SER A 24 42.21 19.73 -15.39
N THR A 25 41.22 20.03 -14.54
CA THR A 25 40.11 19.12 -14.27
C THR A 25 39.26 19.02 -15.54
N PRO A 26 39.04 17.81 -16.12
CA PRO A 26 38.13 17.67 -17.23
C PRO A 26 36.72 17.96 -16.73
N ALA A 27 36.07 18.92 -17.38
CA ALA A 27 34.64 19.19 -17.24
C ALA A 27 33.86 17.89 -17.52
N GLY A 28 32.86 17.60 -16.68
CA GLY A 28 32.08 16.37 -16.72
C GLY A 28 31.47 16.10 -18.09
N ALA A 29 32.05 15.16 -18.82
CA ALA A 29 31.38 14.47 -19.91
C ALA A 29 30.41 13.47 -19.28
N GLN A 30 29.12 13.58 -19.60
CA GLN A 30 28.16 12.51 -19.35
C GLN A 30 28.59 11.31 -20.19
N THR A 31 29.27 10.36 -19.55
CA THR A 31 29.65 9.09 -20.16
C THR A 31 28.39 8.30 -20.49
N ALA A 32 28.35 7.71 -21.68
CA ALA A 32 27.31 6.75 -22.05
C ALA A 32 27.21 5.64 -20.97
N PRO A 33 26.02 5.09 -20.71
CA PRO A 33 25.85 4.03 -19.72
C PRO A 33 26.82 2.87 -19.97
N GLU A 34 27.40 2.32 -18.92
CA GLU A 34 28.24 1.13 -19.05
C GLU A 34 27.40 -0.04 -19.63
N GLU A 35 28.03 -0.96 -20.35
CA GLU A 35 27.31 -2.05 -21.06
C GLU A 35 26.43 -2.89 -20.12
N GLN A 36 26.88 -3.06 -18.87
CA GLN A 36 26.13 -3.72 -17.81
C GLN A 36 24.88 -2.93 -17.40
N ASP A 37 24.98 -1.61 -17.26
CA ASP A 37 23.87 -0.72 -16.92
C ASP A 37 22.80 -0.71 -18.02
N ALA A 38 23.24 -0.67 -19.29
CA ALA A 38 22.33 -0.75 -20.43
C ALA A 38 21.55 -2.09 -20.46
N SER A 39 22.22 -3.21 -20.14
CA SER A 39 21.60 -4.53 -20.04
C SER A 39 20.60 -4.61 -18.88
N GLU A 40 20.95 -4.08 -17.70
CA GLU A 40 20.01 -4.02 -16.57
C GLU A 40 18.79 -3.17 -16.93
N ALA A 41 18.98 -1.98 -17.48
CA ALA A 41 17.87 -1.10 -17.86
C ALA A 41 16.94 -1.73 -18.89
N ALA A 42 17.46 -2.51 -19.84
CA ALA A 42 16.66 -3.27 -20.79
C ALA A 42 15.88 -4.41 -20.13
N ALA A 43 16.46 -5.09 -19.13
CA ALA A 43 15.75 -6.08 -18.34
C ALA A 43 14.63 -5.44 -17.49
N ARG A 44 14.89 -4.29 -16.86
CA ARG A 44 13.90 -3.47 -16.14
C ARG A 44 12.75 -3.07 -17.06
N TYR A 45 13.07 -2.54 -18.24
CA TYR A 45 12.07 -2.14 -19.23
C TYR A 45 11.16 -3.30 -19.65
N ARG A 46 11.73 -4.49 -19.92
CA ARG A 46 10.95 -5.69 -20.26
C ARG A 46 10.00 -6.10 -19.14
N ARG A 47 10.48 -6.14 -17.89
CA ARG A 47 9.60 -6.40 -16.73
C ARG A 47 8.50 -5.36 -16.58
N GLY A 48 8.80 -4.09 -16.87
CA GLY A 48 7.78 -3.03 -16.91
C GLY A 48 6.67 -3.30 -17.91
N LEU A 49 6.99 -3.83 -19.10
CA LEU A 49 6.00 -4.24 -20.11
C LEU A 49 5.18 -5.44 -19.65
N ASP A 50 5.83 -6.47 -19.08
CA ASP A 50 5.14 -7.66 -18.58
C ASP A 50 4.14 -7.28 -17.47
N LEU A 51 4.58 -6.51 -16.48
CA LEU A 51 3.73 -6.01 -15.39
C LEU A 51 2.59 -5.12 -15.89
N TYR A 52 2.81 -4.34 -16.95
CA TYR A 52 1.75 -3.53 -17.56
C TYR A 52 0.67 -4.41 -18.19
N ASN A 53 1.07 -5.48 -18.89
CA ASN A 53 0.15 -6.45 -19.49
C ASN A 53 -0.62 -7.26 -18.45
N GLU A 54 -0.03 -7.44 -17.26
CA GLU A 54 -0.67 -8.03 -16.08
C GLU A 54 -1.57 -7.04 -15.32
N GLU A 55 -1.76 -5.81 -15.83
CA GLU A 55 -2.49 -4.72 -15.17
C GLU A 55 -1.91 -4.29 -13.81
N ASN A 56 -0.70 -4.76 -13.48
CA ASN A 56 0.05 -4.34 -12.31
C ASN A 56 0.76 -3.01 -12.59
N TYR A 57 -0.03 -1.95 -12.74
CA TYR A 57 0.47 -0.63 -13.12
C TYR A 57 1.43 -0.02 -12.09
N ARG A 58 1.24 -0.30 -10.79
CA ARG A 58 2.18 0.19 -9.76
C ARG A 58 3.56 -0.45 -9.92
N GLY A 59 3.61 -1.76 -10.15
CA GLY A 59 4.85 -2.48 -10.43
C GLY A 59 5.50 -2.01 -11.73
N ALA A 60 4.71 -1.88 -12.80
CA ALA A 60 5.19 -1.40 -14.10
C ALA A 60 5.82 0.00 -14.00
N LEU A 61 5.18 0.92 -13.28
CA LEU A 61 5.69 2.28 -13.07
C LEU A 61 7.05 2.27 -12.38
N ALA A 62 7.24 1.41 -11.37
CA ALA A 62 8.51 1.30 -10.66
C ALA A 62 9.64 0.81 -11.59
N GLU A 63 9.37 -0.21 -12.41
CA GLU A 63 10.38 -0.77 -13.32
C GLU A 63 10.72 0.20 -14.47
N PHE A 64 9.73 0.92 -15.04
CA PHE A 64 10.02 1.94 -16.04
C PHE A 64 10.80 3.12 -15.48
N ARG A 65 10.49 3.59 -14.27
CA ARG A 65 11.27 4.66 -13.61
C ARG A 65 12.71 4.24 -13.39
N LYS A 66 12.95 3.01 -12.91
CA LYS A 66 14.32 2.50 -12.74
C LYS A 66 15.08 2.36 -14.06
N SER A 67 14.42 1.88 -15.13
CA SER A 67 15.02 1.84 -16.47
C SER A 67 15.41 3.24 -16.96
N TYR A 68 14.54 4.23 -16.76
CA TYR A 68 14.80 5.63 -17.11
C TYR A 68 15.92 6.25 -16.27
N GLU A 69 15.98 5.98 -14.97
CA GLU A 69 17.04 6.47 -14.07
C GLU A 69 18.43 5.99 -14.51
N ILE A 70 18.55 4.77 -15.03
CA ILE A 70 19.82 4.20 -15.48
C ILE A 70 20.27 4.78 -16.83
N THR A 71 19.34 4.86 -17.79
CA THR A 71 19.71 5.17 -19.20
C THR A 71 19.46 6.61 -19.61
N GLY A 72 18.55 7.31 -18.93
CA GLY A 72 18.02 8.58 -19.39
C GLY A 72 17.24 8.51 -20.71
N GLU A 73 16.91 7.32 -21.21
CA GLU A 73 16.27 7.14 -22.52
C GLU A 73 14.87 7.76 -22.52
N TYR A 74 14.72 8.89 -23.21
CA TYR A 74 13.50 9.70 -23.18
C TYR A 74 12.27 8.91 -23.63
N ARG A 75 12.40 7.91 -24.51
CA ARG A 75 11.26 7.11 -24.99
C ARG A 75 10.55 6.35 -23.87
N VAL A 76 11.28 5.98 -22.80
CA VAL A 76 10.71 5.31 -21.62
C VAL A 76 9.69 6.21 -20.92
N LEU A 77 9.85 7.54 -20.96
CA LEU A 77 8.93 8.50 -20.35
C LEU A 77 7.52 8.43 -20.91
N TYR A 78 7.36 8.04 -22.19
CA TYR A 78 6.03 7.83 -22.75
C TYR A 78 5.30 6.68 -22.05
N ASN A 79 6.00 5.57 -21.78
CA ASN A 79 5.41 4.45 -21.04
C ASN A 79 5.12 4.84 -19.59
N VAL A 80 6.03 5.57 -18.92
CA VAL A 80 5.78 6.12 -17.58
C VAL A 80 4.51 6.95 -17.55
N ALA A 81 4.32 7.83 -18.55
CA ALA A 81 3.13 8.66 -18.65
C ALA A 81 1.84 7.84 -18.85
N GLN A 82 1.88 6.82 -19.73
CA GLN A 82 0.74 5.92 -19.95
C GLN A 82 0.38 5.12 -18.69
N VAL A 83 1.38 4.61 -17.95
CA VAL A 83 1.12 3.89 -16.70
C VAL A 83 0.55 4.83 -15.64
N CYS A 84 1.07 6.06 -15.53
CA CYS A 84 0.51 7.07 -14.63
C CYS A 84 -0.93 7.44 -14.99
N TYR A 85 -1.28 7.46 -16.28
CA TYR A 85 -2.66 7.62 -16.72
C TYR A 85 -3.57 6.47 -16.26
N GLN A 86 -3.13 5.21 -16.38
CA GLN A 86 -3.88 4.04 -15.89
C GLN A 86 -4.09 4.09 -14.37
N LEU A 87 -3.10 4.60 -13.64
CA LEU A 87 -3.18 4.84 -12.19
C LEU A 87 -4.02 6.06 -11.81
N GLN A 88 -4.56 6.80 -12.78
CA GLN A 88 -5.28 8.07 -12.59
C GLN A 88 -4.43 9.16 -11.90
N ASP A 89 -3.11 8.99 -11.90
CA ASP A 89 -2.16 10.03 -11.51
C ASP A 89 -1.89 10.93 -12.73
N TYR A 90 -2.85 11.82 -13.00
CA TYR A 90 -2.82 12.74 -14.13
C TYR A 90 -1.68 13.75 -14.04
N VAL A 91 -1.26 14.14 -12.83
CA VAL A 91 -0.09 15.01 -12.62
C VAL A 91 1.18 14.30 -13.08
N CYS A 92 1.40 13.05 -12.66
CA CYS A 92 2.53 12.26 -13.15
C CYS A 92 2.47 12.07 -14.67
N ALA A 93 1.29 11.77 -15.22
CA ALA A 93 1.11 11.54 -16.65
C ALA A 93 1.49 12.77 -17.49
N VAL A 94 0.91 13.93 -17.17
CA VAL A 94 1.19 15.19 -17.86
C VAL A 94 2.67 15.57 -17.74
N THR A 95 3.23 15.51 -16.53
CA THR A 95 4.64 15.85 -16.29
C THR A 95 5.58 14.94 -17.09
N SER A 96 5.27 13.65 -17.18
CA SER A 96 6.07 12.67 -17.92
C SER A 96 5.97 12.86 -19.44
N PHE A 97 4.78 13.19 -19.97
CA PHE A 97 4.61 13.54 -21.38
C PHE A 97 5.33 14.84 -21.75
N GLU A 98 5.24 15.87 -20.90
CA GLU A 98 5.97 17.12 -21.12
C GLU A 98 7.49 16.88 -21.14
N LYS A 99 7.98 16.06 -20.22
CA LYS A 99 9.39 15.65 -20.18
C LYS A 99 9.79 14.83 -21.40
N TYR A 100 8.94 13.91 -21.87
CA TYR A 100 9.15 13.17 -23.13
C TYR A 100 9.34 14.11 -24.33
N LEU A 101 8.49 15.14 -24.47
CA LEU A 101 8.55 16.11 -25.56
C LEU A 101 9.77 17.04 -25.45
N LYS A 102 10.14 17.40 -24.23
CA LYS A 102 11.30 18.24 -23.92
C LYS A 102 12.61 17.49 -24.21
N ASP A 103 12.79 16.33 -23.58
CA ASP A 103 14.04 15.56 -23.65
C ASP A 103 14.22 14.91 -25.03
N GLY A 104 13.11 14.53 -25.69
CA GLY A 104 13.15 13.99 -27.05
C GLY A 104 13.43 15.02 -28.14
N GLY A 105 13.08 16.30 -27.93
CA GLY A 105 13.38 17.39 -28.85
C GLY A 105 13.00 17.07 -30.31
N ASN A 106 13.99 17.18 -31.21
CA ASN A 106 13.83 16.90 -32.65
C ASN A 106 13.76 15.41 -33.00
N ASN A 107 14.07 14.52 -32.05
CA ASN A 107 13.95 13.06 -32.26
C ASN A 107 12.49 12.59 -32.16
N VAL A 108 11.58 13.44 -31.67
CA VAL A 108 10.14 13.21 -31.70
C VAL A 108 9.59 13.81 -32.99
N SER A 109 9.01 12.98 -33.85
CA SER A 109 8.38 13.45 -35.10
C SER A 109 7.26 14.46 -34.83
N ALA A 110 6.97 15.33 -35.79
CA ALA A 110 5.91 16.34 -35.66
C ALA A 110 4.54 15.73 -35.33
N ASP A 111 4.16 14.65 -36.03
CA ASP A 111 2.89 13.96 -35.79
C ASP A 111 2.81 13.35 -34.37
N ARG A 112 3.93 12.79 -33.90
CA ARG A 112 4.01 12.24 -32.55
C ARG A 112 3.93 13.33 -31.49
N ARG A 113 4.62 14.44 -31.70
CA ARG A 113 4.57 15.63 -30.83
C ARG A 113 3.14 16.13 -30.70
N GLN A 114 2.47 16.37 -31.83
CA GLN A 114 1.07 16.81 -31.85
C GLN A 114 0.14 15.82 -31.12
N SER A 115 0.34 14.52 -31.32
CA SER A 115 -0.44 13.48 -30.64
C SER A 115 -0.29 13.55 -29.12
N VAL A 116 0.94 13.71 -28.62
CA VAL A 116 1.21 13.82 -27.17
C VAL A 116 0.71 15.13 -26.59
N GLU A 117 0.84 16.25 -27.32
CA GLU A 117 0.28 17.55 -26.91
C GLU A 117 -1.25 17.52 -26.80
N ASN A 118 -1.91 16.76 -27.68
CA ASN A 118 -3.35 16.52 -27.59
C ASN A 118 -3.71 15.70 -26.34
N GLU A 119 -2.93 14.67 -25.99
CA GLU A 119 -3.13 13.91 -24.75
C GLU A 119 -2.93 14.79 -23.50
N ILE A 120 -1.86 15.61 -23.47
CA ILE A 120 -1.64 16.59 -22.38
C ILE A 120 -2.85 17.52 -22.25
N SER A 121 -3.36 18.05 -23.36
CA SER A 121 -4.53 18.95 -23.39
C SER A 121 -5.79 18.28 -22.83
N LYS A 122 -6.00 16.98 -23.08
CA LYS A 122 -7.13 16.22 -22.52
C LYS A 122 -7.00 15.93 -21.03
N LEU A 123 -5.78 15.79 -20.51
CA LEU A 123 -5.51 15.44 -19.12
C LEU A 123 -5.45 16.67 -18.20
N ARG A 124 -5.00 17.83 -18.69
CA ARG A 124 -4.91 19.07 -17.90
C ARG A 124 -6.20 19.46 -17.16
N PRO A 125 -7.40 19.35 -17.77
CA PRO A 125 -8.67 19.61 -17.05
C PRO A 125 -8.96 18.65 -15.89
N ARG A 126 -8.19 17.57 -15.72
CA ARG A 126 -8.30 16.60 -14.63
C ARG A 126 -7.29 16.86 -13.50
N ILE A 127 -6.60 17.99 -13.53
CA ILE A 127 -5.62 18.38 -12.52
C ILE A 127 -6.14 19.62 -11.79
N ALA A 128 -6.20 19.54 -10.47
CA ALA A 128 -6.51 20.63 -9.56
C ALA A 128 -5.24 21.39 -9.15
N THR A 129 -5.43 22.63 -8.71
CA THR A 129 -4.39 23.54 -8.23
C THR A 129 -4.72 23.90 -6.79
N VAL A 130 -3.95 23.39 -5.83
CA VAL A 130 -4.25 23.45 -4.40
C VAL A 130 -3.21 24.27 -3.63
N SER A 131 -3.67 25.23 -2.84
CA SER A 131 -2.84 25.98 -1.90
C SER A 131 -3.11 25.50 -0.47
N ILE A 132 -2.06 25.14 0.26
CA ILE A 132 -2.14 24.68 1.65
C ILE A 132 -1.67 25.81 2.56
N ALA A 133 -2.60 26.36 3.34
CA ALA A 133 -2.33 27.38 4.33
C ALA A 133 -2.36 26.75 5.73
N VAL A 134 -1.25 26.82 6.45
CA VAL A 134 -1.13 26.33 7.82
C VAL A 134 -0.81 27.52 8.73
N ASN A 135 -1.39 27.54 9.93
CA ASN A 135 -1.12 28.58 10.94
C ASN A 135 0.33 28.62 11.46
N VAL A 136 1.13 27.58 11.18
CA VAL A 136 2.51 27.42 11.65
C VAL A 136 3.46 27.31 10.46
N GLU A 137 4.54 28.08 10.48
CA GLU A 137 5.62 28.00 9.50
C GLU A 137 6.58 26.83 9.77
N GLY A 138 7.20 26.32 8.71
CA GLY A 138 8.14 25.21 8.79
C GLY A 138 7.50 23.89 9.23
N ALA A 139 6.18 23.74 9.07
CA ALA A 139 5.45 22.50 9.28
C ALA A 139 5.63 21.58 8.07
N SER A 140 5.91 20.30 8.31
CA SER A 140 6.12 19.32 7.24
C SER A 140 4.76 18.89 6.69
N VAL A 141 4.62 18.90 5.37
CA VAL A 141 3.39 18.53 4.67
C VAL A 141 3.66 17.29 3.82
N VAL A 142 2.74 16.33 3.91
CA VAL A 142 2.73 15.08 3.17
C VAL A 142 1.37 14.95 2.50
N ILE A 143 1.34 14.57 1.22
CA ILE A 143 0.11 14.31 0.47
C ILE A 143 0.19 12.90 -0.10
N ASP A 144 -0.80 12.05 0.20
CA ASP A 144 -0.82 10.64 -0.20
C ASP A 144 0.48 9.90 0.07
N ASP A 145 1.01 10.10 1.28
CA ASP A 145 2.28 9.56 1.75
C ASP A 145 3.55 10.08 1.03
N ILE A 146 3.39 11.03 0.11
CA ILE A 146 4.49 11.70 -0.60
C ILE A 146 4.83 13.03 0.10
N PRO A 147 6.08 13.21 0.57
CA PRO A 147 6.49 14.48 1.17
C PRO A 147 6.54 15.58 0.11
N VAL A 148 5.77 16.65 0.31
CA VAL A 148 5.71 17.80 -0.62
C VAL A 148 6.60 18.96 -0.20
N GLY A 149 6.95 19.04 1.09
CA GLY A 149 7.87 20.06 1.62
C GLY A 149 7.45 20.61 2.97
N LYS A 150 7.88 21.84 3.26
CA LYS A 150 7.55 22.56 4.51
C LYS A 150 6.85 23.89 4.22
N THR A 151 5.96 24.33 5.12
CA THR A 151 5.23 25.59 5.00
C THR A 151 6.12 26.83 5.18
N PRO A 152 5.81 27.97 4.53
CA PRO A 152 4.83 28.15 3.45
C PRO A 152 5.23 27.40 2.16
N LEU A 153 4.24 26.84 1.46
CA LEU A 153 4.44 26.09 0.21
C LEU A 153 3.88 26.87 -0.97
N ASP A 154 4.51 26.67 -2.14
CA ASP A 154 3.92 27.04 -3.42
C ASP A 154 2.65 26.22 -3.69
N THR A 155 1.94 26.60 -4.75
CA THR A 155 0.72 25.89 -5.13
C THR A 155 1.06 24.49 -5.67
N ILE A 156 0.30 23.49 -5.21
CA ILE A 156 0.52 22.08 -5.51
C ILE A 156 -0.48 21.62 -6.56
N LEU A 157 -0.02 20.83 -7.52
CA LEU A 157 -0.90 20.19 -8.50
C LEU A 157 -1.33 18.83 -7.96
N LEU A 158 -2.63 18.58 -7.93
CA LEU A 158 -3.20 17.29 -7.54
C LEU A 158 -4.06 16.75 -8.68
N SER A 159 -4.08 15.43 -8.85
CA SER A 159 -5.04 14.79 -9.75
C SER A 159 -6.47 15.00 -9.23
N ALA A 160 -7.49 14.94 -10.07
CA ALA A 160 -8.86 15.02 -9.59
C ALA A 160 -9.21 13.77 -8.76
N GLY A 161 -9.89 13.95 -7.63
CA GLY A 161 -10.29 12.86 -6.75
C GLY A 161 -9.96 13.12 -5.28
N ALA A 162 -9.91 12.02 -4.51
CA ALA A 162 -9.64 12.05 -3.09
C ALA A 162 -8.13 12.02 -2.79
N HIS A 163 -7.69 12.88 -1.88
CA HIS A 163 -6.31 12.98 -1.41
C HIS A 163 -6.28 13.08 0.11
N ARG A 164 -5.21 12.55 0.73
CA ARG A 164 -4.95 12.72 2.15
C ARG A 164 -3.82 13.72 2.35
N VAL A 165 -4.12 14.82 3.01
CA VAL A 165 -3.12 15.82 3.43
C VAL A 165 -2.80 15.58 4.90
N ALA A 166 -1.53 15.35 5.22
CA ALA A 166 -1.02 15.26 6.57
C ALA A 166 -0.02 16.38 6.84
N VAL A 167 -0.15 17.02 8.01
CA VAL A 167 0.74 18.11 8.43
C VAL A 167 1.24 17.84 9.84
N SER A 168 2.54 17.97 10.03
CA SER A 168 3.20 17.73 11.31
C SER A 168 4.28 18.77 11.61
N LYS A 169 4.41 19.10 12.90
CA LYS A 169 5.46 19.98 13.42
C LYS A 169 5.79 19.56 14.85
N GLU A 170 7.07 19.56 15.17
CA GLU A 170 7.53 19.32 16.55
C GLU A 170 6.90 20.32 17.52
N GLY A 171 6.38 19.82 18.66
CA GLY A 171 5.66 20.63 19.64
C GLY A 171 4.16 20.86 19.33
N TYR A 172 3.64 20.30 18.24
CA TYR A 172 2.24 20.40 17.84
C TYR A 172 1.61 19.01 17.66
N ILE A 173 0.29 18.94 17.79
CA ILE A 173 -0.49 17.74 17.49
C ILE A 173 -0.59 17.61 15.95
N PRO A 174 -0.15 16.49 15.35
CA PRO A 174 -0.25 16.30 13.91
C PRO A 174 -1.70 16.17 13.47
N ILE A 175 -2.02 16.71 12.29
CA ILE A 175 -3.35 16.63 11.68
C ILE A 175 -3.28 15.90 10.36
N SER A 176 -4.30 15.08 10.07
CA SER A 176 -4.50 14.46 8.76
C SER A 176 -5.95 14.67 8.31
N GLN A 177 -6.12 15.25 7.13
CA GLN A 177 -7.41 15.58 6.56
C GLN A 177 -7.53 14.96 5.16
N ALA A 178 -8.64 14.26 4.92
CA ALA A 178 -9.04 13.87 3.57
C ALA A 178 -9.67 15.07 2.86
N ILE A 179 -9.26 15.33 1.63
CA ILE A 179 -9.83 16.35 0.75
C ILE A 179 -10.24 15.69 -0.56
N GLU A 180 -11.25 16.24 -1.21
CA GLU A 180 -11.66 15.85 -2.55
C GLU A 180 -11.57 17.08 -3.44
N VAL A 181 -10.90 16.96 -4.59
CA VAL A 181 -10.70 18.08 -5.51
C VAL A 181 -11.19 17.72 -6.90
N ALA A 182 -11.91 18.64 -7.53
CA ALA A 182 -12.35 18.49 -8.90
C ALA A 182 -11.22 18.91 -9.87
N GLY A 183 -11.26 18.36 -11.08
CA GLY A 183 -10.32 18.77 -12.13
C GLY A 183 -10.46 20.26 -12.48
N ALA A 184 -9.32 20.92 -12.77
CA ALA A 184 -9.21 22.36 -13.02
C ALA A 184 -9.65 23.27 -11.85
N GLU A 185 -9.99 22.70 -10.68
CA GLU A 185 -10.34 23.48 -9.50
C GLU A 185 -9.11 24.21 -8.94
N LYS A 186 -9.32 25.45 -8.49
CA LYS A 186 -8.36 26.17 -7.64
C LYS A 186 -8.89 26.21 -6.22
N ARG A 187 -8.27 25.48 -5.30
CA ARG A 187 -8.76 25.32 -3.92
C ARG A 187 -7.71 25.72 -2.89
N THR A 188 -8.14 26.41 -1.84
CA THR A 188 -7.29 26.68 -0.66
C THR A 188 -7.76 25.84 0.51
N ILE A 189 -6.87 25.00 1.05
CA ILE A 189 -7.09 24.21 2.25
C ILE A 189 -6.42 24.92 3.42
N ARG A 190 -7.19 25.20 4.47
CA ARG A 190 -6.69 25.82 5.71
C ARG A 190 -6.62 24.78 6.80
N LEU A 191 -5.42 24.58 7.36
CA LEU A 191 -5.16 23.63 8.43
C LEU A 191 -4.65 24.39 9.66
N GLN A 192 -5.09 23.96 10.83
CA GLN A 192 -4.68 24.54 12.11
C GLN A 192 -4.03 23.45 12.95
N LEU A 193 -2.76 23.67 13.29
CA LEU A 193 -2.04 22.86 14.26
C LEU A 193 -2.23 23.45 15.66
N GLU A 194 -2.54 22.59 16.61
CA GLU A 194 -2.65 22.93 18.03
C GLU A 194 -1.34 22.59 18.77
N PRO A 195 -0.83 23.47 19.64
CA PRO A 195 0.33 23.14 20.47
C PRO A 195 0.04 21.93 21.36
N ALA A 196 0.97 20.98 21.43
CA ALA A 196 0.82 19.80 22.29
C ALA A 196 0.84 20.14 23.80
N GLY A 197 1.08 21.41 24.17
CA GLY A 197 1.36 21.88 25.53
C GLY A 197 0.16 22.25 26.41
N SER A 198 -1.09 21.94 26.06
CA SER A 198 -2.26 22.27 26.91
C SER A 198 -3.16 21.10 27.29
N SER A 199 -2.79 19.86 27.00
CA SER A 199 -3.42 18.73 27.66
C SER A 199 -2.51 18.29 28.80
N ARG A 200 -2.85 18.74 30.03
CA ARG A 200 -2.65 17.84 31.17
C ARG A 200 -3.33 16.55 30.73
N VAL A 201 -2.55 15.51 30.52
CA VAL A 201 -3.11 14.16 30.46
C VAL A 201 -3.74 13.98 31.83
N VAL A 202 -5.02 14.36 31.95
CA VAL A 202 -5.91 13.68 32.88
C VAL A 202 -5.91 12.29 32.30
N VAL A 203 -5.00 11.46 32.82
CA VAL A 203 -5.22 10.03 32.83
C VAL A 203 -6.49 9.93 33.66
N ARG A 204 -7.65 10.12 33.00
CA ARG A 204 -8.87 9.51 33.44
C ARG A 204 -8.45 8.06 33.38
N GLU A 205 -8.17 7.49 34.56
CA GLU A 205 -8.04 6.07 34.73
C GLU A 205 -9.15 5.50 33.87
N THR A 206 -8.76 4.92 32.74
CA THR A 206 -9.70 4.44 31.74
C THR A 206 -10.62 3.57 32.57
N GLU A 207 -11.87 4.02 32.76
CA GLU A 207 -12.92 3.13 33.23
C GLU A 207 -12.78 1.96 32.31
N ARG A 208 -12.23 0.88 32.89
CA ARG A 208 -11.84 -0.31 32.16
C ARG A 208 -13.13 -0.68 31.45
N ILE A 209 -13.21 -0.43 30.15
CA ILE A 209 -14.42 -0.76 29.39
C ILE A 209 -14.55 -2.25 29.62
N LYS A 210 -15.47 -2.63 30.50
CA LYS A 210 -15.78 -4.01 30.82
C LYS A 210 -16.27 -4.53 29.48
N GLU A 211 -15.43 -5.34 28.81
CA GLU A 211 -15.76 -5.87 27.50
C GLU A 211 -17.20 -6.39 27.57
N PRO A 212 -18.06 -6.06 26.59
CA PRO A 212 -19.45 -6.52 26.62
C PRO A 212 -19.41 -8.02 26.86
N GLU A 213 -20.01 -8.49 27.96
CA GLU A 213 -19.97 -9.90 28.32
C GLU A 213 -20.42 -10.71 27.11
N SER A 214 -19.54 -11.60 26.64
CA SER A 214 -19.77 -12.34 25.42
C SER A 214 -21.03 -13.17 25.58
N GLN A 215 -22.04 -12.87 24.76
CA GLN A 215 -23.27 -13.65 24.62
C GLN A 215 -23.03 -15.12 24.21
N TRP A 216 -21.79 -15.47 23.85
CA TRP A 216 -21.38 -16.82 23.47
C TRP A 216 -20.96 -17.62 24.70
N THR A 217 -21.78 -18.61 25.05
CA THR A 217 -21.45 -19.56 26.12
C THR A 217 -20.57 -20.70 25.63
N THR A 218 -19.90 -21.41 26.53
CA THR A 218 -19.15 -22.64 26.20
C THR A 218 -20.01 -23.65 25.42
N LEU A 219 -21.30 -23.74 25.73
CA LEU A 219 -22.25 -24.58 24.99
C LEU A 219 -22.45 -24.11 23.54
N SER A 220 -22.43 -22.81 23.29
CA SER A 220 -22.52 -22.24 21.94
C SER A 220 -21.33 -22.68 21.08
N TYR A 221 -20.12 -22.67 21.63
CA TYR A 221 -18.92 -23.15 20.95
C TYR A 221 -18.92 -24.65 20.71
N ILE A 222 -19.37 -25.44 21.70
CA ILE A 222 -19.52 -26.90 21.55
C ILE A 222 -20.54 -27.21 20.44
N GLY A 223 -21.68 -26.54 20.44
CA GLY A 223 -22.73 -26.71 19.44
C GLY A 223 -22.26 -26.41 18.01
N LEU A 224 -21.49 -25.33 17.83
CA LEU A 224 -20.88 -25.01 16.54
C LEU A 224 -19.83 -26.03 16.10
N GLY A 225 -18.98 -26.49 17.03
CA GLY A 225 -17.97 -27.51 16.75
C GLY A 225 -18.59 -28.83 16.32
N VAL A 226 -19.58 -29.33 17.07
CA VAL A 226 -20.29 -30.57 16.76
C VAL A 226 -21.08 -30.44 15.45
N GLY A 227 -21.84 -29.36 15.28
CA GLY A 227 -22.62 -29.11 14.06
C GLY A 227 -21.73 -29.02 12.82
N GLY A 228 -20.61 -28.31 12.90
CA GLY A 228 -19.62 -28.21 11.82
C GLY A 228 -18.98 -29.56 11.47
N ALA A 229 -18.59 -30.36 12.46
CA ALA A 229 -18.00 -31.69 12.23
C ALA A 229 -18.98 -32.66 11.55
N LEU A 230 -20.27 -32.63 11.93
CA LEU A 230 -21.32 -33.44 11.30
C LEU A 230 -21.51 -33.09 9.83
N LEU A 231 -21.52 -31.79 9.48
CA LEU A 231 -21.62 -31.35 8.09
C LEU A 231 -20.42 -31.81 7.24
N VAL A 232 -19.21 -31.74 7.78
CA VAL A 232 -18.01 -32.24 7.09
C VAL A 232 -18.12 -33.75 6.85
N GLY A 233 -18.53 -34.53 7.87
CA GLY A 233 -18.75 -35.97 7.73
C GLY A 233 -19.82 -36.31 6.67
N GLY A 234 -20.92 -35.56 6.64
CA GLY A 234 -21.98 -35.67 5.63
C GLY A 234 -21.47 -35.40 4.21
N GLY A 235 -20.67 -34.34 4.02
CA GLY A 235 -20.08 -34.00 2.73
C GLY A 235 -19.11 -35.06 2.20
N VAL A 236 -18.23 -35.61 3.06
CA VAL A 236 -17.27 -36.66 2.68
C VAL A 236 -17.99 -37.95 2.30
N THR A 237 -18.98 -38.38 3.09
CA THR A 237 -19.77 -39.60 2.80
C THR A 237 -20.63 -39.44 1.54
N GLY A 238 -21.17 -38.25 1.28
CA GLY A 238 -21.87 -37.93 0.04
C GLY A 238 -20.96 -38.01 -1.20
N ALA A 239 -19.73 -37.50 -1.10
CA ALA A 239 -18.74 -37.63 -2.17
C ALA A 239 -18.37 -39.10 -2.44
N MET A 240 -18.24 -39.93 -1.39
CA MET A 240 -18.02 -41.38 -1.53
C MET A 240 -19.21 -42.08 -2.21
N ALA A 241 -20.45 -41.69 -1.88
CA ALA A 241 -21.65 -42.20 -2.54
C ALA A 241 -21.67 -41.87 -4.04
N LEU A 242 -21.33 -40.63 -4.42
CA LEU A 242 -21.23 -40.20 -5.82
C LEU A 242 -20.15 -40.98 -6.57
N SER A 243 -18.97 -41.14 -5.98
CA SER A 243 -17.88 -41.91 -6.59
C SER A 243 -18.26 -43.38 -6.81
N SER A 244 -18.96 -44.00 -5.86
CA SER A 244 -19.43 -45.38 -5.98
C SER A 244 -20.56 -45.53 -7.01
N SER A 245 -21.44 -44.53 -7.10
CA SER A 245 -22.47 -44.45 -8.16
C SER A 245 -21.84 -44.36 -9.56
N SER A 246 -20.75 -43.61 -9.73
CA SER A 246 -20.06 -43.53 -11.03
C SER A 246 -19.34 -44.84 -11.42
N LYS A 247 -18.93 -45.66 -10.45
CA LYS A 247 -18.36 -46.99 -10.70
C LYS A 247 -19.43 -47.95 -11.20
N MET A 248 -20.66 -47.84 -10.67
CA MET A 248 -21.81 -48.61 -11.18
C MET A 248 -22.13 -48.31 -12.63
N GLU A 249 -22.12 -47.03 -13.03
CA GLU A 249 -22.42 -46.62 -14.40
C GLU A 249 -21.42 -47.19 -15.42
N LYS A 250 -20.15 -47.35 -15.00
CA LYS A 250 -19.09 -47.94 -15.83
C LYS A 250 -19.13 -49.47 -15.91
N GLU A 251 -19.75 -50.14 -14.94
CA GLU A 251 -19.85 -51.61 -14.87
C GLU A 251 -21.13 -52.18 -15.51
N GLN A 252 -21.94 -51.34 -16.17
CA GLN A 252 -23.19 -51.76 -16.79
C GLN A 252 -22.95 -52.64 -18.04
N TYR A 253 -22.85 -53.96 -17.85
CA TYR A 253 -22.86 -55.00 -18.89
C TYR A 253 -24.12 -55.88 -18.78
N VAL A 254 -24.67 -56.28 -19.93
CA VAL A 254 -25.87 -57.12 -20.09
C VAL A 254 -25.63 -58.54 -19.54
N GLY A 255 -26.34 -58.90 -18.46
CA GLY A 255 -26.30 -60.24 -17.85
C GLY A 255 -26.87 -60.25 -16.42
N THR A 256 -27.02 -61.45 -15.82
CA THR A 256 -27.47 -61.59 -14.42
C THR A 256 -26.49 -60.88 -13.48
N PRO A 257 -26.96 -60.05 -12.53
CA PRO A 257 -26.07 -59.28 -11.66
C PRO A 257 -25.09 -60.19 -10.92
N SER A 258 -23.78 -59.95 -11.08
CA SER A 258 -22.75 -60.59 -10.27
C SER A 258 -22.86 -60.12 -8.81
N ASP A 259 -22.39 -60.93 -7.86
CA ASP A 259 -22.44 -60.57 -6.43
C ASP A 259 -21.76 -59.22 -6.12
N ARG A 260 -20.75 -58.85 -6.93
CA ARG A 260 -20.08 -57.55 -6.92
C ARG A 260 -21.04 -56.37 -7.10
N ALA A 261 -22.02 -56.48 -8.00
CA ALA A 261 -22.98 -55.40 -8.27
C ALA A 261 -23.95 -55.17 -7.09
N LYS A 262 -24.27 -56.23 -6.34
CA LYS A 262 -25.10 -56.15 -5.13
C LYS A 262 -24.34 -55.46 -4.00
N ASP A 263 -23.06 -55.78 -3.81
CA ASP A 263 -22.22 -55.15 -2.79
C ASP A 263 -22.06 -53.63 -3.02
N LEU A 264 -21.80 -53.21 -4.26
CA LEU A 264 -21.75 -51.79 -4.59
C LEU A 264 -23.11 -51.11 -4.34
N GLN A 265 -24.23 -51.81 -4.53
CA GLN A 265 -25.57 -51.24 -4.34
C GLN A 265 -25.83 -50.97 -2.86
N SER A 266 -25.48 -51.92 -2.00
CA SER A 266 -25.55 -51.75 -0.54
C SER A 266 -24.65 -50.62 -0.07
N ASP A 267 -23.43 -50.49 -0.62
CA ASP A 267 -22.50 -49.44 -0.24
C ASP A 267 -23.04 -48.05 -0.60
N VAL A 268 -23.59 -47.88 -1.82
CA VAL A 268 -24.20 -46.60 -2.24
C VAL A 268 -25.39 -46.24 -1.34
N GLN A 269 -26.25 -47.21 -0.99
CA GLN A 269 -27.38 -46.96 -0.09
C GLN A 269 -26.92 -46.59 1.32
N ALA A 270 -25.92 -47.31 1.86
CA ALA A 270 -25.36 -47.02 3.17
C ALA A 270 -24.71 -45.64 3.23
N TYR A 271 -23.92 -45.25 2.22
CA TYR A 271 -23.29 -43.93 2.16
C TYR A 271 -24.29 -42.80 1.98
N ARG A 272 -25.33 -42.97 1.15
CA ARG A 272 -26.40 -41.96 0.98
C ARG A 272 -27.16 -41.75 2.28
N LEU A 273 -27.60 -42.84 2.92
CA LEU A 273 -28.32 -42.75 4.20
C LEU A 273 -27.47 -42.09 5.29
N THR A 274 -26.19 -42.45 5.37
CA THR A 274 -25.26 -41.85 6.34
C THR A 274 -25.04 -40.36 6.07
N SER A 275 -24.87 -39.98 4.80
CA SER A 275 -24.69 -38.58 4.39
C SER A 275 -25.90 -37.72 4.74
N ASP A 276 -27.12 -38.22 4.47
CA ASP A 276 -28.37 -37.52 4.77
C ASP A 276 -28.56 -37.34 6.28
N ILE A 277 -28.34 -38.39 7.08
CA ILE A 277 -28.47 -38.34 8.54
C ILE A 277 -27.48 -37.34 9.14
N LEU A 278 -26.20 -37.40 8.74
CA LEU A 278 -25.16 -36.51 9.27
C LEU A 278 -25.42 -35.05 8.90
N SER A 279 -25.86 -34.79 7.66
CA SER A 279 -26.16 -33.44 7.20
C SER A 279 -27.37 -32.86 7.92
N ALA A 280 -28.45 -33.64 8.07
CA ALA A 280 -29.65 -33.23 8.79
C ALA A 280 -29.34 -32.96 10.27
N ALA A 281 -28.58 -33.84 10.93
CA ALA A 281 -28.16 -33.64 12.31
C ALA A 281 -27.27 -32.39 12.48
N GLY A 282 -26.35 -32.14 11.54
CA GLY A 282 -25.52 -30.94 11.53
C GLY A 282 -26.33 -29.65 11.44
N ILE A 283 -27.28 -29.59 10.50
CA ILE A 283 -28.17 -28.42 10.31
C ILE A 283 -29.01 -28.16 11.57
N LEU A 284 -29.64 -29.20 12.12
CA LEU A 284 -30.45 -29.08 13.34
C LEU A 284 -29.61 -28.60 14.54
N THR A 285 -28.40 -29.14 14.70
CA THR A 285 -27.50 -28.76 15.81
C THR A 285 -27.08 -27.30 15.70
N LEU A 286 -26.69 -26.83 14.50
CA LEU A 286 -26.32 -25.43 14.28
C LEU A 286 -27.51 -24.50 14.46
N GLY A 287 -28.68 -24.85 13.94
CA GLY A 287 -29.91 -24.08 14.07
C GLY A 287 -30.32 -23.90 15.53
N ALA A 288 -30.33 -24.99 16.31
CA ALA A 288 -30.62 -24.94 17.74
C ALA A 288 -29.59 -24.11 18.51
N THR A 289 -28.29 -24.29 18.21
CA THR A 289 -27.21 -23.53 18.83
C THR A 289 -27.36 -22.03 18.59
N LEU A 290 -27.66 -21.63 17.36
CA LEU A 290 -27.86 -20.23 17.00
C LEU A 290 -29.13 -19.66 17.64
N TYR A 291 -30.23 -20.41 17.63
CA TYR A 291 -31.49 -20.01 18.26
C TYR A 291 -31.30 -19.74 19.76
N PHE A 292 -30.72 -20.68 20.51
CA PHE A 292 -30.51 -20.50 21.95
C PHE A 292 -29.46 -19.44 22.29
N THR A 293 -28.50 -19.18 21.41
CA THR A 293 -27.51 -18.11 21.61
C THR A 293 -28.13 -16.74 21.36
N LEU A 294 -28.99 -16.59 20.35
CA LEU A 294 -29.60 -15.31 19.99
C LEU A 294 -30.88 -14.97 20.77
N SER A 295 -31.61 -15.97 21.28
CA SER A 295 -32.85 -15.76 22.04
C SER A 295 -32.63 -15.60 23.55
N ARG A 296 -31.38 -15.44 24.02
CA ARG A 296 -31.10 -15.15 25.42
C ARG A 296 -31.26 -13.66 25.70
N ASP A 297 -32.20 -13.32 26.58
CA ASP A 297 -32.30 -11.98 27.15
C ASP A 297 -31.10 -11.73 28.07
N VAL A 298 -30.32 -10.69 27.75
CA VAL A 298 -29.26 -10.20 28.65
C VAL A 298 -29.94 -9.36 29.72
N GLU A 299 -29.98 -9.87 30.94
CA GLU A 299 -30.53 -9.15 32.09
C GLU A 299 -29.71 -7.85 32.28
N PRO A 300 -30.33 -6.65 32.29
CA PRO A 300 -29.57 -5.42 32.42
C PRO A 300 -28.91 -5.38 33.81
N GLU A 301 -27.58 -5.27 33.84
CA GLU A 301 -26.80 -5.09 35.07
C GLU A 301 -27.33 -3.85 35.80
N LYS A 302 -27.65 -3.98 37.11
CA LYS A 302 -28.12 -2.86 37.94
C LYS A 302 -27.12 -1.71 37.82
N THR A 303 -27.61 -0.55 37.38
CA THR A 303 -26.81 0.67 37.34
C THR A 303 -26.22 0.95 38.73
N PRO A 304 -24.90 1.18 38.86
CA PRO A 304 -24.32 1.56 40.13
C PRO A 304 -24.92 2.90 40.58
N GLU A 305 -25.33 2.98 41.84
CA GLU A 305 -25.90 4.21 42.40
C GLU A 305 -24.86 5.33 42.41
N PRO A 306 -25.25 6.58 42.07
CA PRO A 306 -24.32 7.69 42.08
C PRO A 306 -23.79 7.93 43.50
N SER A 307 -22.48 8.02 43.64
CA SER A 307 -21.81 8.23 44.92
C SER A 307 -20.88 9.43 44.83
N VAL A 308 -20.86 10.27 45.87
CA VAL A 308 -19.99 11.45 45.96
C VAL A 308 -19.12 11.32 47.21
N GLY A 309 -17.80 11.30 46.99
CA GLY A 309 -16.79 11.30 48.05
C GLY A 309 -16.09 12.66 48.15
N LEU A 310 -15.92 13.14 49.37
CA LEU A 310 -15.11 14.33 49.68
C LEU A 310 -13.72 13.88 50.12
N PHE A 311 -12.68 14.41 49.46
CA PHE A 311 -11.29 14.18 49.81
C PHE A 311 -10.66 15.49 50.29
N VAL A 312 -10.00 15.45 51.45
CA VAL A 312 -9.33 16.60 52.05
C VAL A 312 -7.85 16.28 52.22
N GLY A 313 -7.00 17.12 51.64
CA GLY A 313 -5.54 17.06 51.77
C GLY A 313 -4.96 18.37 52.28
N PRO A 314 -3.67 18.41 52.67
CA PRO A 314 -3.04 19.64 53.13
C PRO A 314 -3.06 20.72 52.03
N GLY A 315 -3.88 21.75 52.22
CA GLY A 315 -4.03 22.87 51.29
C GLY A 315 -5.05 22.68 50.16
N SER A 316 -5.84 21.60 50.12
CA SER A 316 -6.94 21.45 49.14
C SER A 316 -8.06 20.53 49.61
N ALA A 317 -9.27 20.77 49.10
CA ALA A 317 -10.41 19.87 49.19
C ALA A 317 -10.96 19.63 47.79
N SER A 318 -11.25 18.37 47.45
CA SER A 318 -11.83 17.98 46.17
C SER A 318 -13.04 17.07 46.36
N PHE A 319 -13.99 17.17 45.42
CA PHE A 319 -15.13 16.27 45.33
C PHE A 319 -14.90 15.35 44.14
N ALA A 320 -15.09 14.05 44.34
CA ALA A 320 -15.12 13.07 43.26
C ALA A 320 -16.49 12.38 43.31
N GLY A 321 -17.19 12.36 42.17
CA GLY A 321 -18.46 11.67 42.03
C GLY A 321 -18.41 10.68 40.88
N SER A 322 -19.05 9.53 41.03
CA SER A 322 -19.47 8.68 39.92
C SER A 322 -20.93 8.97 39.64
N PHE A 323 -21.26 9.35 38.41
CA PHE A 323 -22.61 9.67 37.96
C PHE A 323 -22.96 8.85 36.72
#